data_AF-A0A7W0J8T0-F1
#
_entry.id   AF-A0A7W0J8T0-F1
#
_cell.length_a   1.000
_cell.length_b   1.000
_cell.length_c   1.000
_cell.angle_alpha   90.00
_cell.angle_beta   90.00
_cell.angle_gamma   90.00
#
_symmetry.space_group_name_H-M   'P 1'
#
loop_
_entity.id
_entity.type
_entity.pdbx_description
1 polymer ?
#
loop_
_entity_poly.entity_id
_entity_poly.type
_entity_poly.pdbx_seq_one_letter_code
_entity_poly.pdbx_strand_id
1 'polypeptide(L)' 'MKKNESGLDRIVRVAIGVTLITLYASGATTGWLAYLLLLLGGFLTITGAVGFSPLYALIKHLAKK' A
#
# COMPACT_ATOMS: atom_id res chain seq x y z
N MET A 1 -16.84 3.39 -6.87
CA MET A 1 -15.85 3.81 -7.89
C MET A 1 -15.48 2.60 -8.73
N LYS A 2 -15.36 2.74 -10.06
CA LYS A 2 -14.92 1.66 -10.94
C LYS A 2 -13.48 1.30 -10.55
N LYS A 3 -13.26 0.09 -10.00
CA LYS A 3 -11.93 -0.39 -9.59
C LYS A 3 -11.00 -0.31 -10.80
N ASN A 4 -9.91 0.43 -10.65
CA ASN A 4 -8.93 0.73 -11.70
C ASN A 4 -7.52 0.39 -11.20
N GLU A 5 -7.44 -0.70 -10.44
CA GLU A 5 -6.25 -1.40 -9.99
C GLU A 5 -6.49 -2.86 -10.38
N SER A 6 -5.48 -3.57 -10.90
CA SER A 6 -5.54 -5.03 -10.94
C SER A 6 -5.84 -5.51 -9.52
N GLY A 7 -6.82 -6.39 -9.34
CA GLY A 7 -7.14 -6.93 -8.01
C GLY A 7 -5.90 -7.50 -7.31
N LEU A 8 -4.93 -7.97 -8.10
CA LEU A 8 -3.63 -8.44 -7.64
C LEU A 8 -2.76 -7.35 -7.02
N ASP A 9 -2.64 -6.15 -7.61
CA ASP A 9 -1.78 -5.07 -7.06
C ASP A 9 -2.27 -4.62 -5.68
N ARG A 10 -3.60 -4.53 -5.53
CA ARG A 10 -4.25 -4.22 -4.25
C ARG A 10 -3.97 -5.31 -3.20
N ILE A 11 -4.08 -6.58 -3.57
CA ILE A 11 -3.83 -7.70 -2.66
C ILE A 11 -2.36 -7.70 -2.23
N VAL A 12 -1.43 -7.48 -3.18
CA VAL A 12 0.01 -7.42 -2.91
C VAL A 12 0.34 -6.27 -1.94
N ARG A 13 -0.20 -5.06 -2.15
CA ARG A 13 0.06 -3.93 -1.24
C ARG A 13 -0.49 -4.15 0.17
N VAL A 14 -1.70 -4.69 0.27
CA VAL A 14 -2.28 -5.02 1.58
C VAL A 14 -1.45 -6.12 2.25
N ALA A 15 -1.03 -7.15 1.53
CA ALA A 15 -0.19 -8.22 2.07
C ALA A 15 1.16 -7.69 2.57
N ILE A 16 1.82 -6.81 1.80
CA ILE A 16 3.08 -6.16 2.22
C ILE A 16 2.82 -5.28 3.45
N GLY A 17 1.79 -4.44 3.43
CA GLY A 17 1.46 -3.56 4.55
C GLY A 17 1.19 -4.31 5.86
N VAL A 18 0.40 -5.38 5.79
CA VAL A 18 0.11 -6.26 6.94
C VAL A 18 1.38 -6.97 7.43
N THR A 19 2.26 -7.40 6.53
CA THR A 19 3.54 -8.03 6.90
C THR A 19 4.43 -7.05 7.68
N LEU A 20 4.54 -5.81 7.21
CA LEU A 20 5.34 -4.77 7.88
C LEU A 20 4.77 -4.40 9.26
N ILE A 21 3.43 -4.32 9.38
CA ILE A 21 2.77 -4.07 10.67
C ILE A 21 3.00 -5.25 11.63
N THR A 22 2.94 -6.48 11.13
CA THR A 22 3.19 -7.68 11.94
C THR A 22 4.65 -7.74 12.41
N LEU A 23 5.59 -7.33 11.56
CA LEU A 23 7.02 -7.24 11.90
C LEU A 23 7.31 -6.16 12.96
N TYR A 24 6.56 -5.07 12.96
CA TYR A 24 6.59 -4.08 14.04
C TYR A 24 5.99 -4.66 15.33
N ALA A 25 4.81 -5.28 15.24
CA ALA A 25 4.08 -5.81 16.38
C ALA A 25 4.80 -6.98 17.08
N SER A 26 5.61 -7.75 16.36
CA SER A 26 6.44 -8.81 16.93
C SER A 26 7.63 -8.31 17.76
N GLY A 27 7.89 -6.99 17.77
CA GLY A 27 9.04 -6.41 18.46
C GLY A 27 10.38 -6.71 17.79
N ALA A 28 10.38 -7.27 16.57
CA ALA A 28 11.59 -7.59 15.82
C ALA A 28 12.37 -6.33 15.36
N THR A 29 11.75 -5.15 15.43
CA THR A 29 12.37 -3.88 15.04
C THR A 29 12.25 -2.86 16.16
N THR A 30 13.31 -2.08 16.39
CA THR A 30 13.42 -1.16 17.53
C THR A 30 13.79 0.26 17.09
N GLY A 31 13.41 1.25 17.91
CA GLY A 31 13.77 2.66 17.70
C GLY A 31 13.10 3.27 16.47
N TRP A 32 13.79 4.20 15.80
CA TRP A 32 13.26 4.96 14.66
C TRP A 32 12.80 4.05 13.49
N LEU A 33 13.46 2.91 13.29
CA LEU A 33 13.14 1.96 12.22
C LEU A 33 11.74 1.35 12.40
N ALA A 34 11.36 1.08 13.65
CA ALA A 34 10.06 0.51 14.00
C ALA A 34 8.91 1.47 13.62
N TYR A 35 9.08 2.76 13.93
CA TYR A 35 8.10 3.79 13.58
C TYR A 35 7.97 3.97 12.06
N LEU A 36 9.08 3.94 11.31
CA LEU A 36 9.03 4.01 9.85
C LEU A 36 8.29 2.82 9.23
N LEU A 37 8.54 1.61 9.71
CA LEU A 37 7.86 0.40 9.24
C LEU A 37 6.36 0.45 9.51
N LEU A 38 5.96 0.95 10.68
CA LEU A 38 4.56 1.15 11.01
C LEU A 38 3.89 2.17 10.09
N LEU A 39 4.58 3.29 9.81
CA LEU A 39 4.08 4.36 8.95
C LEU A 39 3.93 3.89 7.49
N LEU A 40 4.94 3.20 6.97
CA LEU A 40 4.92 2.57 5.64
C LEU A 40 3.85 1.48 5.54
N GLY A 41 3.76 0.61 6.53
CA GLY A 41 2.78 -0.49 6.57
C GLY A 41 1.34 0.03 6.63
N GLY A 42 1.08 1.04 7.46
CA GLY A 42 -0.21 1.71 7.52
C GLY A 42 -0.58 2.39 6.21
N PHE A 43 0.36 3.15 5.62
CA PHE A 43 0.14 3.83 4.34
C PHE A 43 -0.15 2.86 3.19
N LEU A 44 0.62 1.77 3.06
CA LEU A 44 0.41 0.75 2.02
C LEU A 44 -0.92 0.00 2.20
N THR A 45 -1.29 -0.29 3.44
CA THR A 45 -2.57 -0.94 3.75
C THR A 45 -3.75 -0.03 3.40
N ILE A 46 -3.70 1.24 3.80
CA ILE A 46 -4.76 2.22 3.53
C ILE A 46 -4.88 2.47 2.03
N THR A 47 -3.77 2.70 1.32
CA THR A 47 -3.79 2.95 -0.13
C THR A 47 -4.31 1.74 -0.91
N GLY A 48 -3.92 0.52 -0.53
CA GLY A 48 -4.48 -0.71 -1.09
C GLY A 48 -5.97 -0.89 -0.77
N ALA A 49 -6.41 -0.62 0.46
CA ALA A 49 -7.80 -0.76 0.89
C ALA A 49 -8.75 0.20 0.17
N VAL A 50 -8.34 1.47 0.00
CA VAL A 50 -9.09 2.50 -0.74
C VAL A 50 -9.15 2.15 -2.23
N GLY A 51 -8.18 1.37 -2.75
CA GLY A 51 -8.21 0.86 -4.13
C GLY A 51 -8.05 1.96 -5.18
N PHE A 52 -7.36 3.04 -4.82
CA PHE A 52 -7.10 4.19 -5.67
C PHE A 52 -5.59 4.32 -5.85
N SER A 53 -5.03 3.86 -6.97
CA SER A 53 -3.70 4.35 -7.38
C SER A 53 -3.86 5.66 -8.15
N PRO A 54 -3.19 6.75 -7.71
CA PRO A 54 -3.08 7.97 -8.52
C PRO A 54 -2.38 7.71 -9.87
N LEU A 55 -1.55 6.66 -9.97
CA LEU A 55 -0.79 6.31 -11.17
C LEU A 55 -1.66 5.83 -12.34
N TYR A 56 -2.74 5.09 -12.08
CA TYR A 56 -3.63 4.58 -13.14
C TYR A 56 -4.58 5.66 -13.68
N ALA A 57 -4.92 6.66 -12.85
CA ALA A 57 -5.61 7.87 -13.31
C ALA A 57 -4.72 8.66 -14.29
N LEU A 58 -3.43 8.77 -13.99
CA LEU A 58 -2.46 9.47 -14.82
C LEU A 58 -2.23 8.76 -16.18
N ILE A 59 -1.99 7.44 -16.17
CA ILE A 59 -1.74 6.67 -17.40
C ILE A 59 -2.98 6.63 -18.31
N LYS A 60 -4.19 6.55 -17.75
CA LYS A 60 -5.43 6.58 -18.54
C LYS A 60 -5.71 7.94 -19.19
N HIS A 61 -5.29 9.03 -18.57
CA HIS A 61 -5.32 10.35 -19.19
C HIS A 61 -4.31 10.50 -20.34
N LEU A 62 -3.19 9.77 -20.29
CA LEU A 62 -2.15 9.81 -21.32
C LEU A 62 -2.42 8.86 -22.51
N ALA A 63 -3.06 7.71 -22.27
CA ALA A 63 -3.40 6.74 -23.32
C ALA A 63 -4.62 7.14 -24.19
N LYS A 64 -5.21 8.32 -23.93
CA LYS A 64 -6.33 8.88 -24.70
C LYS A 64 -5.90 9.98 -25.67
N LYS A 65 -4.60 10.08 -25.97
CA LYS A 65 -4.03 11.02 -26.93
C LYS A 65 -3.65 10.29 -28.22
#